data_AF-A0A6G7J564-F1
#
_entry.id   AF-A0A6G7J564-F1
#
_cell.length_a   1.000
_cell.length_b   1.000
_cell.length_c   1.000
_cell.angle_alpha   90.00
_cell.angle_beta   90.00
_cell.angle_gamma   90.00
#
_symmetry.space_group_name_H-M   'P 1'
#
loop_
_entity.id
_entity.type
_entity.pdbx_description
1 polymer ?
#
loop_
_entity_poly.entity_id
_entity_poly.type
_entity_poly.pdbx_seq_one_letter_code
_entity_poly.pdbx_strand_id
1 'polypeptide(L)'
;MKIISKISSYILGASAVLLVSSCDDGDKVIDEVFSSTTRGAVLRTLESNGVYDRFDTSSTFGFTFEEQDYEGGDLMEKVDLYISFDDNTEENGDSTVDEILIQTFLPEDFTEGEFGLPVASYESTLANALSLLGLEEGDFDGGDAIQYRLVLTLTDGRTFSNDDSTGTITGSFFNAPFFYGPVIKCIPPAPVPGEYTIDLVDSYGDGWNGASIDIVIDGVESSFTLEEGSSGTETFTVPDGTTEFTLEFVSGDFDSEVTYEITAPTGETAIEDGPTPAVGTITLNICKG
;
A
#
# COMPACT_ATOMS: atom_id res chain seq x y z
N MET A 1 36.27 23.38 77.94
CA MET A 1 35.56 23.73 79.18
C MET A 1 34.62 24.89 78.88
N LYS A 2 33.31 24.73 79.19
CA LYS A 2 32.21 25.72 79.22
C LYS A 2 31.86 26.38 77.88
N ILE A 3 30.77 25.99 77.22
CA ILE A 3 29.33 26.24 77.52
C ILE A 3 28.95 27.73 77.43
N ILE A 4 28.26 28.00 76.33
CA ILE A 4 27.32 29.06 75.90
C ILE A 4 26.63 29.88 77.01
N SER A 5 26.55 31.22 76.82
CA SER A 5 25.37 32.09 77.02
C SER A 5 25.72 33.52 76.52
N LYS A 6 25.18 34.03 75.40
CA LYS A 6 23.88 34.70 75.12
C LYS A 6 23.67 36.07 75.81
N ILE A 7 23.13 37.02 75.01
CA ILE A 7 22.41 38.30 75.33
C ILE A 7 23.36 39.52 75.53
N SER A 8 23.25 40.72 74.93
CA SER A 8 22.14 41.49 74.31
C SER A 8 22.61 42.68 73.43
N SER A 9 21.77 43.07 72.47
CA SER A 9 21.36 44.45 72.09
C SER A 9 22.36 45.47 71.51
N TYR A 10 22.11 45.93 70.27
CA TYR A 10 21.61 47.28 69.90
C TYR A 10 21.62 47.45 68.36
N ILE A 11 20.43 47.47 67.72
CA ILE A 11 19.81 48.58 66.94
C ILE A 11 20.76 49.36 66.00
N LEU A 12 20.60 49.17 64.68
CA LEU A 12 20.19 50.24 63.72
C LEU A 12 19.99 49.60 62.34
N GLY A 13 18.82 49.79 61.74
CA GLY A 13 18.45 49.19 60.46
C GLY A 13 19.02 49.91 59.25
N ALA A 14 19.12 49.19 58.13
CA ALA A 14 18.83 49.69 56.79
C ALA A 14 18.78 48.53 55.79
N SER A 15 17.76 48.60 54.94
CA SER A 15 17.67 48.02 53.59
C SER A 15 17.47 46.51 53.43
N ALA A 16 16.19 46.19 53.25
CA ALA A 16 15.75 45.07 52.44
C ALA A 16 16.28 45.21 51.00
N VAL A 17 16.95 44.16 50.52
CA VAL A 17 17.02 43.84 49.09
C VAL A 17 16.39 42.47 48.95
N LEU A 18 15.12 42.47 48.53
CA LEU A 18 14.43 41.30 48.01
C LEU A 18 15.16 40.89 46.73
N LEU A 19 15.83 39.75 46.76
CA LEU A 19 16.26 39.04 45.57
C LEU A 19 14.98 38.54 44.88
N VAL A 20 14.50 39.29 43.90
CA VAL A 20 13.55 38.79 42.92
C VAL A 20 14.36 37.91 41.98
N SER A 21 14.25 36.59 42.13
CA SER A 21 14.70 35.66 41.11
C SER A 21 13.79 35.84 39.89
N SER A 22 14.24 36.66 38.95
CA SER A 22 13.77 36.63 37.57
C SER A 22 14.16 35.27 37.01
N CYS A 23 13.23 34.30 37.02
CA CYS A 23 13.22 33.29 35.98
C CYS A 23 12.92 34.04 34.70
N ASP A 24 13.98 34.36 33.97
CA ASP A 24 13.89 34.69 32.55
C ASP A 24 13.33 33.43 31.89
N ASP A 25 12.02 33.42 31.63
CA ASP A 25 11.43 32.55 30.62
C ASP A 25 12.00 33.03 29.29
N GLY A 26 13.26 32.68 29.05
CA GLY A 26 13.90 32.89 27.77
C GLY A 26 13.06 32.12 26.76
N ASP A 27 12.39 32.87 25.88
CA ASP A 27 11.83 32.40 24.62
C ASP A 27 12.86 31.43 24.03
N LYS A 28 12.60 30.14 24.19
CA LYS A 28 13.50 29.15 23.65
C LYS A 28 13.29 29.24 22.16
N VAL A 29 14.38 29.40 21.43
CA VAL A 29 14.41 29.31 19.96
C VAL A 29 13.71 28.04 19.47
N ILE A 30 13.58 27.01 20.32
CA ILE A 30 12.81 25.81 20.04
C ILE A 30 11.29 26.04 20.01
N ASP A 31 10.74 26.91 20.88
CA ASP A 31 9.32 27.27 20.91
C ASP A 31 8.96 28.19 19.73
N GLU A 32 9.90 29.05 19.30
CA GLU A 32 9.81 29.80 18.03
C GLU A 32 9.86 28.86 16.82
N VAL A 33 10.70 27.82 16.85
CA VAL A 33 10.74 26.77 15.81
C VAL A 33 9.46 25.94 15.79
N PHE A 34 8.88 25.55 16.92
CA PHE A 34 7.62 24.80 16.96
C PHE A 34 6.39 25.65 16.59
N SER A 35 6.40 26.96 16.91
CA SER A 35 5.34 27.89 16.48
C SER A 35 5.48 28.35 15.04
N SER A 36 6.68 28.28 14.45
CA SER A 36 6.92 28.54 13.02
C SER A 36 6.90 27.29 12.15
N THR A 37 6.80 26.09 12.74
CA THR A 37 6.67 24.84 11.99
C THR A 37 5.19 24.45 11.87
N THR A 38 4.63 24.61 10.67
CA THR A 38 3.31 24.05 10.33
C THR A 38 3.39 22.52 10.42
N ARG A 39 2.74 21.92 11.43
CA ARG A 39 2.60 20.46 11.52
C ARG A 39 1.49 20.00 10.56
N GLY A 40 1.81 19.02 9.72
CA GLY A 40 0.87 18.41 8.78
C GLY A 40 -0.01 17.34 9.45
N ALA A 41 -0.91 16.77 8.67
CA ALA A 41 -1.67 15.58 9.01
C ALA A 41 -1.51 14.53 7.90
N VAL A 42 -1.75 13.26 8.21
CA VAL A 42 -1.58 12.15 7.26
C VAL A 42 -2.69 11.12 7.44
N LEU A 43 -3.09 10.46 6.35
CA LEU A 43 -3.90 9.24 6.40
C LEU A 43 -3.01 8.03 6.17
N ARG A 44 -2.64 7.31 7.22
CA ARG A 44 -1.77 6.14 7.12
C ARG A 44 -2.58 4.93 6.67
N THR A 45 -2.14 4.26 5.62
CA THR A 45 -2.69 2.94 5.25
C THR A 45 -2.34 1.92 6.34
N LEU A 46 -3.35 1.31 6.94
CA LEU A 46 -3.17 0.16 7.84
C LEU A 46 -3.25 -1.16 7.08
N GLU A 47 -4.16 -1.23 6.10
CA GLU A 47 -4.39 -2.42 5.29
C GLU A 47 -4.87 -2.01 3.90
N SER A 48 -4.46 -2.75 2.87
CA SER A 48 -5.03 -2.72 1.52
C SER A 48 -5.07 -4.15 1.03
N ASN A 49 -6.23 -4.64 0.64
CA ASN A 49 -6.44 -6.03 0.27
C ASN A 49 -7.49 -6.16 -0.85
N GLY A 50 -7.61 -7.39 -1.36
CA GLY A 50 -8.49 -7.70 -2.47
C GLY A 50 -7.87 -7.36 -3.83
N VAL A 51 -8.51 -7.87 -4.88
CA VAL A 51 -8.11 -7.73 -6.28
C VAL A 51 -9.40 -7.66 -7.08
N TYR A 52 -9.46 -6.74 -8.04
CA TYR A 52 -10.53 -6.77 -9.03
C TYR A 52 -10.21 -7.76 -10.13
N ASP A 53 -11.16 -8.65 -10.39
CA ASP A 53 -11.08 -9.67 -11.42
C ASP A 53 -12.06 -9.36 -12.56
N ARG A 54 -11.52 -9.23 -13.76
CA ARG A 54 -12.25 -8.99 -15.02
C ARG A 54 -13.32 -10.05 -15.29
N PHE A 55 -13.12 -11.27 -14.83
CA PHE A 55 -14.06 -12.38 -15.04
C PHE A 55 -15.03 -12.58 -13.87
N ASP A 56 -14.79 -11.93 -12.74
CA ASP A 56 -15.67 -11.96 -11.57
C ASP A 56 -15.94 -10.55 -11.05
N THR A 57 -17.03 -9.94 -11.53
CA THR A 57 -17.46 -8.61 -11.08
C THR A 57 -17.89 -8.56 -9.60
N SER A 58 -18.00 -9.71 -8.91
CA SER A 58 -18.24 -9.76 -7.47
C SER A 58 -16.96 -9.66 -6.62
N SER A 59 -15.78 -9.77 -7.25
CA SER A 59 -14.48 -9.54 -6.62
C SER A 59 -14.40 -8.17 -5.94
N THR A 60 -13.66 -8.09 -4.83
CA THR A 60 -13.59 -6.89 -3.99
C THR A 60 -12.18 -6.34 -3.92
N PHE A 61 -12.11 -5.02 -3.69
CA PHE A 61 -10.92 -4.33 -3.24
C PHE A 61 -11.32 -3.43 -2.07
N GLY A 62 -10.46 -3.37 -1.06
CA GLY A 62 -10.69 -2.58 0.13
C GLY A 62 -9.40 -2.09 0.77
N PHE A 63 -9.54 -1.03 1.55
CA PHE A 63 -8.44 -0.44 2.32
C PHE A 63 -8.94 0.14 3.64
N THR A 64 -8.05 0.12 4.63
CA THR A 64 -8.23 0.69 5.96
C THR A 64 -7.19 1.75 6.19
N PHE A 65 -7.61 2.92 6.67
CA PHE A 65 -6.73 4.06 6.89
C PHE A 65 -6.95 4.68 8.28
N GLU A 66 -5.86 5.18 8.84
CA GLU A 66 -5.78 5.82 10.15
C GLU A 66 -5.41 7.29 9.98
N GLU A 67 -6.19 8.20 10.57
CA GLU A 67 -5.85 9.61 10.64
C GLU A 67 -4.76 9.82 11.71
N GLN A 68 -3.74 10.61 11.36
CA GLN A 68 -2.78 11.09 12.32
C GLN A 68 -2.44 12.56 12.09
N ASP A 69 -2.88 13.41 13.01
CA ASP A 69 -2.41 14.79 13.20
C ASP A 69 -1.62 14.97 14.52
N TYR A 70 -1.29 16.21 14.87
CA TYR A 70 -0.52 16.51 16.09
C TYR A 70 -1.37 16.53 17.39
N GLU A 71 -2.70 16.56 17.29
CA GLU A 71 -3.67 16.45 18.39
C GLU A 71 -4.27 15.04 18.49
N GLY A 72 -3.81 14.09 17.69
CA GLY A 72 -4.27 12.70 17.71
C GLY A 72 -5.58 12.46 16.93
N GLY A 73 -5.85 13.28 15.93
CA GLY A 73 -7.01 13.20 15.04
C GLY A 73 -8.18 14.10 15.41
N ASP A 74 -8.04 14.85 16.50
CA ASP A 74 -9.02 15.84 16.93
C ASP A 74 -9.16 17.02 15.96
N LEU A 75 -8.22 17.22 15.03
CA LEU A 75 -8.31 18.29 14.02
C LEU A 75 -9.01 17.86 12.74
N MET A 76 -9.32 16.59 12.55
CA MET A 76 -10.01 16.12 11.35
C MET A 76 -11.42 16.73 11.25
N GLU A 77 -11.69 17.45 10.16
CA GLU A 77 -13.04 17.90 9.83
C GLU A 77 -13.78 16.84 8.99
N LYS A 78 -13.10 16.29 7.98
CA LYS A 78 -13.65 15.26 7.09
C LYS A 78 -12.56 14.59 6.24
N VAL A 79 -12.89 13.44 5.67
CA VAL A 79 -12.13 12.81 4.59
C VAL A 79 -13.05 12.57 3.39
N ASP A 80 -12.73 13.17 2.25
CA ASP A 80 -13.45 12.94 0.99
C ASP A 80 -12.77 11.82 0.19
N LEU A 81 -13.55 10.84 -0.29
CA LEU A 81 -13.10 9.73 -1.13
C LEU A 81 -13.60 9.91 -2.56
N TYR A 82 -12.65 9.99 -3.49
CA TYR A 82 -12.87 10.09 -4.92
C TYR A 82 -12.57 8.75 -5.60
N ILE A 83 -13.28 8.45 -6.67
CA ILE A 83 -12.99 7.35 -7.60
C ILE A 83 -12.69 7.90 -8.99
N SER A 84 -11.74 7.31 -9.72
CA SER A 84 -11.49 7.55 -11.15
C SER A 84 -11.14 6.24 -11.86
N PHE A 85 -11.10 6.27 -13.18
CA PHE A 85 -10.72 5.13 -14.01
C PHE A 85 -9.69 5.54 -15.04
N ASP A 86 -8.55 4.85 -15.03
CA ASP A 86 -7.52 4.96 -16.06
C ASP A 86 -7.62 3.74 -16.98
N ASP A 87 -8.03 4.00 -18.22
CA ASP A 87 -8.04 3.00 -19.29
C ASP A 87 -6.63 2.85 -19.85
N ASN A 88 -6.03 1.68 -19.61
CA ASN A 88 -4.70 1.33 -20.09
C ASN A 88 -4.76 0.32 -21.24
N THR A 89 -5.96 0.02 -21.74
CA THR A 89 -6.19 -1.00 -22.75
C THR A 89 -6.48 -0.35 -24.10
N GLU A 90 -5.44 -0.02 -24.86
CA GLU A 90 -5.59 0.65 -26.17
C GLU A 90 -6.51 -0.09 -27.17
N GLU A 91 -6.76 -1.38 -26.98
CA GLU A 91 -7.53 -2.25 -27.86
C GLU A 91 -9.05 -1.99 -27.80
N ASN A 92 -9.59 -1.48 -26.68
CA ASN A 92 -11.03 -1.30 -26.46
C ASN A 92 -11.51 0.16 -26.67
N GLY A 93 -10.61 1.13 -26.73
CA GLY A 93 -10.95 2.54 -26.87
C GLY A 93 -10.20 3.40 -25.85
N ASP A 94 -10.82 4.51 -25.47
CA ASP A 94 -10.42 5.29 -24.30
C ASP A 94 -11.69 5.61 -23.53
N SER A 95 -11.88 4.91 -22.42
CA SER A 95 -13.02 5.03 -21.51
C SER A 95 -12.62 5.68 -20.20
N THR A 96 -11.47 6.38 -20.15
CA THR A 96 -10.96 7.07 -18.95
C THR A 96 -12.03 7.98 -18.34
N VAL A 97 -12.20 7.88 -17.02
CA VAL A 97 -13.20 8.66 -16.26
C VAL A 97 -12.48 9.55 -15.25
N ASP A 98 -12.69 10.86 -15.38
CA ASP A 98 -12.25 11.87 -14.41
C ASP A 98 -12.82 11.58 -13.00
N GLU A 99 -12.18 12.14 -11.97
CA GLU A 99 -12.55 11.88 -10.59
C GLU A 99 -14.00 12.25 -10.21
N ILE A 100 -14.63 11.35 -9.44
CA ILE A 100 -15.98 11.49 -8.91
C ILE A 100 -15.93 11.33 -7.39
N LEU A 101 -16.47 12.29 -6.64
CA LEU A 101 -16.65 12.15 -5.18
C LEU A 101 -17.73 11.09 -4.90
N ILE A 102 -17.36 10.01 -4.21
CA ILE A 102 -18.26 8.90 -3.91
C ILE A 102 -18.64 8.78 -2.44
N GLN A 103 -17.81 9.31 -1.54
CA GLN A 103 -18.10 9.29 -0.10
C GLN A 103 -17.39 10.43 0.62
N THR A 104 -18.03 10.96 1.66
CA THR A 104 -17.41 11.85 2.65
C THR A 104 -17.52 11.18 4.00
N PHE A 105 -16.38 10.89 4.63
CA PHE A 105 -16.30 10.41 6.00
C PHE A 105 -16.22 11.61 6.94
N LEU A 106 -17.08 11.63 7.95
CA LEU A 106 -17.07 12.58 9.05
C LEU A 106 -16.43 11.92 10.29
N PRO A 107 -16.04 12.69 11.33
CA PRO A 107 -15.41 12.12 12.53
C PRO A 107 -16.22 11.00 13.21
N GLU A 108 -17.55 11.02 13.06
CA GLU A 108 -18.44 9.99 13.59
C GLU A 108 -18.41 8.66 12.83
N ASP A 109 -17.86 8.64 11.61
CA ASP A 109 -17.67 7.43 10.80
C ASP A 109 -16.39 6.67 11.17
N PHE A 110 -15.53 7.25 12.03
CA PHE A 110 -14.27 6.65 12.46
C PHE A 110 -14.44 5.91 13.78
N THR A 111 -13.62 4.88 13.95
CA THR A 111 -13.51 4.10 15.19
C THR A 111 -12.13 4.29 15.81
N GLU A 112 -12.01 4.07 17.12
CA GLU A 112 -10.74 4.19 17.83
C GLU A 112 -9.83 2.99 17.50
N GLY A 113 -8.66 3.27 16.90
CA GLY A 113 -7.64 2.29 16.58
C GLY A 113 -6.79 1.88 17.80
N GLU A 114 -5.80 1.00 17.59
CA GLU A 114 -4.95 0.44 18.66
C GLU A 114 -4.21 1.51 19.47
N PHE A 115 -3.85 2.63 18.84
CA PHE A 115 -3.12 3.74 19.45
C PHE A 115 -4.01 4.91 19.86
N GLY A 116 -5.33 4.74 19.84
CA GLY A 116 -6.30 5.81 20.15
C GLY A 116 -6.53 6.79 19.00
N LEU A 117 -6.05 6.47 17.78
CA LEU A 117 -6.20 7.31 16.58
C LEU A 117 -7.47 6.93 15.79
N PRO A 118 -8.09 7.85 15.05
CA PRO A 118 -9.28 7.56 14.25
C PRO A 118 -8.97 6.64 13.07
N VAL A 119 -9.73 5.55 12.92
CA VAL A 119 -9.61 4.56 11.83
C VAL A 119 -10.92 4.42 11.08
N ALA A 120 -10.87 4.42 9.75
CA ALA A 120 -11.98 4.12 8.85
C ALA A 120 -11.55 3.16 7.74
N SER A 121 -12.54 2.53 7.10
CA SER A 121 -12.31 1.61 5.99
C SER A 121 -13.31 1.83 4.85
N TYR A 122 -12.90 1.44 3.65
CA TYR A 122 -13.73 1.39 2.47
C TYR A 122 -13.50 0.06 1.75
N GLU A 123 -14.58 -0.54 1.24
CA GLU A 123 -14.53 -1.73 0.40
C GLU A 123 -15.61 -1.61 -0.68
N SER A 124 -15.28 -2.01 -1.90
CA SER A 124 -16.23 -2.07 -3.01
C SER A 124 -15.99 -3.32 -3.84
N THR A 125 -17.08 -3.90 -4.36
CA THR A 125 -16.99 -4.87 -5.46
C THR A 125 -16.62 -4.17 -6.77
N LEU A 126 -16.08 -4.91 -7.74
CA LEU A 126 -15.84 -4.42 -9.09
C LEU A 126 -17.15 -3.92 -9.73
N ALA A 127 -18.24 -4.67 -9.60
CA ALA A 127 -19.56 -4.28 -10.13
C ALA A 127 -20.03 -2.91 -9.60
N ASN A 128 -19.83 -2.64 -8.31
CA ASN A 128 -20.21 -1.36 -7.72
C ASN A 128 -19.29 -0.23 -8.20
N ALA A 129 -17.98 -0.48 -8.30
CA ALA A 129 -17.02 0.50 -8.81
C ALA A 129 -17.32 0.89 -10.26
N LEU A 130 -17.53 -0.08 -11.15
CA LEU A 130 -17.94 0.15 -12.54
C LEU A 130 -19.24 0.95 -12.62
N SER A 131 -20.23 0.63 -11.79
CA SER A 131 -21.50 1.37 -11.74
C SER A 131 -21.33 2.84 -11.29
N LEU A 132 -20.40 3.13 -10.38
CA LEU A 132 -20.11 4.51 -9.95
C LEU A 132 -19.41 5.31 -11.05
N LEU A 133 -18.54 4.64 -11.81
CA LEU A 133 -17.79 5.20 -12.94
C LEU A 133 -18.64 5.30 -14.22
N GLY A 134 -19.77 4.59 -14.28
CA GLY A 134 -20.64 4.56 -15.45
C GLY A 134 -20.10 3.70 -16.60
N LEU A 135 -19.25 2.72 -16.28
CA LEU A 135 -18.61 1.81 -17.25
C LEU A 135 -19.48 0.56 -17.48
N GLU A 136 -19.51 0.07 -18.71
CA GLU A 136 -20.15 -1.18 -19.10
C GLU A 136 -19.18 -2.20 -19.71
N GLU A 137 -19.67 -3.40 -20.01
CA GLU A 137 -18.86 -4.45 -20.62
C GLU A 137 -18.30 -3.97 -21.97
N GLY A 138 -16.98 -4.01 -22.10
CA GLY A 138 -16.26 -3.49 -23.26
C GLY A 138 -15.57 -2.15 -23.02
N ASP A 139 -15.94 -1.40 -21.98
CA ASP A 139 -15.24 -0.17 -21.59
C ASP A 139 -14.03 -0.42 -20.68
N PHE A 140 -13.90 -1.64 -20.16
CA PHE A 140 -12.82 -2.04 -19.27
C PHE A 140 -12.30 -3.44 -19.59
N ASP A 141 -11.03 -3.66 -19.31
CA ASP A 141 -10.32 -4.92 -19.44
C ASP A 141 -9.26 -5.11 -18.34
N GLY A 142 -8.60 -6.26 -18.32
CA GLY A 142 -7.45 -6.43 -17.45
C GLY A 142 -6.28 -5.54 -17.87
N GLY A 143 -5.62 -4.95 -16.87
CA GLY A 143 -4.59 -3.93 -17.07
C GLY A 143 -5.09 -2.51 -16.78
N ASP A 144 -6.40 -2.27 -16.88
CA ASP A 144 -6.99 -0.98 -16.49
C ASP A 144 -6.95 -0.79 -14.98
N ALA A 145 -6.98 0.47 -14.54
CA ALA A 145 -6.88 0.80 -13.12
C ALA A 145 -8.10 1.56 -12.63
N ILE A 146 -8.70 1.06 -11.54
CA ILE A 146 -9.70 1.82 -10.77
C ILE A 146 -8.96 2.50 -9.64
N GLN A 147 -9.07 3.82 -9.56
CA GLN A 147 -8.30 4.63 -8.63
C GLN A 147 -9.19 5.21 -7.54
N TYR A 148 -8.66 5.23 -6.32
CA TYR A 148 -9.29 5.77 -5.12
C TYR A 148 -8.37 6.81 -4.50
N ARG A 149 -8.83 8.04 -4.39
CA ARG A 149 -8.06 9.16 -3.83
C ARG A 149 -8.77 9.73 -2.62
N LEU A 150 -8.07 9.89 -1.51
CA LEU A 150 -8.58 10.50 -0.28
C LEU A 150 -8.09 11.94 -0.17
N VAL A 151 -8.94 12.83 0.33
CA VAL A 151 -8.58 14.19 0.72
C VAL A 151 -8.97 14.41 2.16
N LEU A 152 -7.99 14.57 3.04
CA LEU A 152 -8.21 14.98 4.43
C LEU A 152 -8.38 16.49 4.49
N THR A 153 -9.46 16.96 5.12
CA THR A 153 -9.63 18.37 5.49
C THR A 153 -9.59 18.51 7.01
N LEU A 154 -8.78 19.44 7.51
CA LEU A 154 -8.73 19.76 8.93
C LEU A 154 -9.68 20.91 9.26
N THR A 155 -10.04 21.05 10.53
CA THR A 155 -10.93 22.09 11.08
C THR A 155 -10.43 23.53 10.87
N ASP A 156 -9.14 23.71 10.55
CA ASP A 156 -8.56 25.00 10.17
C ASP A 156 -8.64 25.31 8.66
N GLY A 157 -9.25 24.41 7.88
CA GLY A 157 -9.47 24.53 6.45
C GLY A 157 -8.31 24.06 5.56
N ARG A 158 -7.20 23.57 6.14
CA ARG A 158 -6.13 22.94 5.35
C ARG A 158 -6.58 21.59 4.81
N THR A 159 -6.09 21.27 3.61
CA THR A 159 -6.37 20.00 2.93
C THR A 159 -5.07 19.26 2.65
N PHE A 160 -5.11 17.93 2.73
CA PHE A 160 -4.00 17.04 2.44
C PHE A 160 -4.46 15.91 1.51
N SER A 161 -3.70 15.66 0.45
CA SER A 161 -3.91 14.58 -0.53
C SER A 161 -2.57 13.90 -0.86
N ASN A 162 -2.58 12.97 -1.81
CA ASN A 162 -1.40 12.29 -2.35
C ASN A 162 -0.29 13.27 -2.79
N ASP A 163 -0.64 14.44 -3.33
CA ASP A 163 0.31 15.47 -3.79
C ASP A 163 1.10 16.13 -2.65
N ASP A 164 0.60 16.07 -1.41
CA ASP A 164 1.22 16.68 -0.24
C ASP A 164 2.28 15.77 0.42
N SER A 165 2.49 14.57 -0.14
CA SER A 165 3.47 13.58 0.30
C SER A 165 4.90 13.96 -0.12
N THR A 166 5.45 15.04 0.44
CA THR A 166 6.79 15.54 0.06
C THR A 166 7.93 14.96 0.93
N GLY A 167 8.77 14.12 0.32
CA GLY A 167 10.24 14.20 0.38
C GLY A 167 11.04 13.78 1.63
N THR A 168 10.45 13.52 2.81
CA THR A 168 11.19 12.91 3.96
C THR A 168 10.70 11.50 4.32
N ILE A 169 9.72 11.03 3.57
CA ILE A 169 8.91 9.86 3.84
C ILE A 169 8.79 9.13 2.49
N THR A 170 9.93 8.69 1.92
CA THR A 170 10.04 8.16 0.55
C THR A 170 10.56 6.72 0.54
N GLY A 171 10.00 5.88 1.40
CA GLY A 171 9.97 4.44 1.14
C GLY A 171 8.70 4.12 0.34
N SER A 172 8.69 3.04 -0.45
CA SER A 172 7.50 2.55 -1.17
C SER A 172 6.26 2.42 -0.26
N PHE A 173 6.49 2.28 1.04
CA PHE A 173 5.51 2.29 2.13
C PHE A 173 4.73 3.61 2.31
N PHE A 174 5.12 4.71 1.65
CA PHE A 174 4.55 6.03 1.88
C PHE A 174 4.13 6.81 0.63
N ASN A 175 4.11 6.18 -0.55
CA ASN A 175 3.24 6.65 -1.64
C ASN A 175 1.75 6.40 -1.33
N ALA A 176 1.48 5.60 -0.29
CA ALA A 176 0.17 5.19 0.20
C ALA A 176 -0.21 5.86 1.54
N PRO A 177 -0.17 7.19 1.62
CA PRO A 177 -1.26 7.89 2.26
C PRO A 177 -2.03 8.58 1.15
N PHE A 178 -3.35 8.45 1.15
CA PHE A 178 -4.26 9.14 0.23
C PHE A 178 -4.53 8.57 -1.16
N PHE A 179 -3.86 7.52 -1.64
CA PHE A 179 -4.15 6.99 -2.98
C PHE A 179 -4.00 5.47 -3.08
N TYR A 180 -4.94 4.83 -3.76
CA TYR A 180 -4.95 3.40 -4.09
C TYR A 180 -5.37 3.24 -5.54
N GLY A 181 -4.61 2.47 -6.34
CA GLY A 181 -4.94 2.20 -7.74
C GLY A 181 -4.87 0.72 -8.06
N PRO A 182 -5.80 -0.13 -7.57
CA PRO A 182 -5.87 -1.52 -7.98
C PRO A 182 -6.01 -1.64 -9.50
N VAL A 183 -5.11 -2.42 -10.10
CA VAL A 183 -5.20 -2.84 -11.50
C VAL A 183 -6.17 -4.02 -11.58
N ILE A 184 -7.12 -3.97 -12.51
CA ILE A 184 -8.01 -5.08 -12.83
C ILE A 184 -7.16 -6.22 -13.38
N LYS A 185 -7.22 -7.38 -12.74
CA LYS A 185 -6.56 -8.60 -13.18
C LYS A 185 -7.54 -9.45 -13.97
N CYS A 186 -7.03 -10.25 -14.88
CA CYS A 186 -7.76 -11.31 -15.56
C CYS A 186 -7.38 -12.62 -14.92
N ILE A 187 -8.12 -13.05 -13.89
CA ILE A 187 -7.85 -14.32 -13.20
C ILE A 187 -8.80 -15.35 -13.80
N PRO A 188 -8.33 -16.28 -14.66
CA PRO A 188 -9.24 -17.16 -15.37
C PRO A 188 -10.08 -18.01 -14.39
N PRO A 189 -11.40 -18.13 -14.60
CA PRO A 189 -12.27 -18.91 -13.71
C PRO A 189 -12.05 -20.44 -13.83
N ALA A 190 -11.29 -20.86 -14.85
CA ALA A 190 -10.87 -22.24 -15.07
C ALA A 190 -9.47 -22.25 -15.73
N PRO A 191 -8.72 -23.37 -15.63
CA PRO A 191 -7.43 -23.51 -16.29
C PRO A 191 -7.54 -23.29 -17.81
N VAL A 192 -6.69 -22.42 -18.36
CA VAL A 192 -6.64 -22.15 -19.80
C VAL A 192 -5.81 -23.27 -20.46
N PRO A 193 -6.37 -24.07 -21.38
CA PRO A 193 -5.65 -25.18 -21.97
C PRO A 193 -4.63 -24.72 -23.00
N GLY A 194 -3.53 -25.45 -23.11
CA GLY A 194 -2.49 -25.23 -24.12
C GLY A 194 -1.08 -25.30 -23.55
N GLU A 195 -0.11 -24.89 -24.36
CA GLU A 195 1.30 -24.86 -24.00
C GLU A 195 1.68 -23.53 -23.35
N TYR A 196 2.22 -23.62 -22.15
CA TYR A 196 2.82 -22.52 -21.41
C TYR A 196 4.34 -22.56 -21.59
N THR A 197 4.96 -21.39 -21.65
CA THR A 197 6.42 -21.23 -21.68
C THR A 197 6.87 -20.53 -20.41
N ILE A 198 7.93 -21.03 -19.78
CA ILE A 198 8.57 -20.41 -18.62
C ILE A 198 9.97 -19.97 -19.04
N ASP A 199 10.22 -18.67 -19.01
CA ASP A 199 11.56 -18.12 -19.15
C ASP A 199 12.15 -17.89 -17.75
N LEU A 200 13.31 -18.49 -17.52
CA LEU A 200 14.01 -18.54 -16.24
C LEU A 200 15.26 -17.67 -16.34
N VAL A 201 15.50 -16.77 -15.40
CA VAL A 201 16.67 -15.87 -15.39
C VAL A 201 17.37 -15.95 -14.04
N ASP A 202 18.69 -15.97 -14.09
CA ASP A 202 19.57 -15.90 -12.93
C ASP A 202 20.63 -14.81 -13.14
N SER A 203 20.64 -13.82 -12.25
CA SER A 203 21.50 -12.65 -12.41
C SER A 203 23.00 -12.91 -12.17
N TYR A 204 23.34 -13.98 -11.44
CA TYR A 204 24.73 -14.35 -11.14
C TYR A 204 25.29 -15.37 -12.14
N GLY A 205 24.43 -16.26 -12.62
CA GLY A 205 24.67 -17.17 -13.73
C GLY A 205 25.08 -18.59 -13.33
N ASP A 206 24.82 -19.01 -12.10
CA ASP A 206 25.05 -20.38 -11.63
C ASP A 206 23.77 -21.18 -11.37
N GLY A 207 22.63 -20.65 -11.81
CA GLY A 207 21.32 -21.27 -11.70
C GLY A 207 20.66 -21.02 -10.34
N TRP A 208 19.39 -21.39 -10.21
CA TRP A 208 18.49 -20.97 -9.13
C TRP A 208 18.76 -21.58 -7.75
N ASN A 209 19.89 -22.29 -7.58
CA ASN A 209 20.37 -22.83 -6.31
C ASN A 209 19.30 -23.49 -5.42
N GLY A 210 18.44 -24.32 -6.03
CA GLY A 210 17.40 -25.07 -5.32
C GLY A 210 16.02 -24.40 -5.28
N ALA A 211 15.86 -23.20 -5.84
CA ALA A 211 14.55 -22.62 -6.10
C ALA A 211 13.89 -23.27 -7.32
N SER A 212 12.56 -23.29 -7.37
CA SER A 212 11.79 -23.89 -8.46
C SER A 212 10.40 -23.27 -8.63
N ILE A 213 9.81 -23.50 -9.79
CA ILE A 213 8.37 -23.36 -10.02
C ILE A 213 7.78 -24.77 -10.02
N ASP A 214 6.99 -25.05 -9.00
CA ASP A 214 6.29 -26.32 -8.84
C ASP A 214 4.87 -26.18 -9.37
N ILE A 215 4.45 -27.16 -10.16
CA ILE A 215 3.14 -27.17 -10.83
C ILE A 215 2.40 -28.46 -10.49
N VAL A 216 1.08 -28.34 -10.31
CA VAL A 216 0.18 -29.49 -10.16
C VAL A 216 -0.93 -29.38 -11.19
N ILE A 217 -1.09 -30.41 -12.02
CA ILE A 217 -2.15 -30.52 -13.02
C ILE A 217 -2.92 -31.81 -12.76
N ASP A 218 -4.18 -31.69 -12.32
CA ASP A 218 -5.06 -32.82 -11.94
C ASP A 218 -4.35 -33.86 -11.04
N GLY A 219 -3.60 -33.38 -10.03
CA GLY A 219 -2.83 -34.18 -9.08
C GLY A 219 -1.49 -34.72 -9.58
N VAL A 220 -1.05 -34.36 -10.80
CA VAL A 220 0.28 -34.69 -11.32
C VAL A 220 1.23 -33.52 -11.05
N GLU A 221 2.28 -33.78 -10.27
CA GLU A 221 3.29 -32.80 -9.90
C GLU A 221 4.45 -32.77 -10.90
N SER A 222 4.96 -31.58 -11.21
CA SER A 222 6.23 -31.35 -11.90
C SER A 222 6.90 -30.09 -11.36
N SER A 223 8.21 -30.00 -11.50
CA SER A 223 9.03 -28.91 -10.97
C SER A 223 10.01 -28.44 -12.04
N PHE A 224 10.11 -27.12 -12.20
CA PHE A 224 10.97 -26.46 -13.18
C PHE A 224 11.96 -25.55 -12.47
N THR A 225 13.22 -25.60 -12.88
CA THR A 225 14.30 -24.81 -12.29
C THR A 225 15.37 -24.53 -13.33
N LEU A 226 16.24 -23.56 -13.05
CA LEU A 226 17.45 -23.33 -13.82
C LEU A 226 18.64 -24.00 -13.12
N GLU A 227 19.07 -25.15 -13.62
CA GLU A 227 20.15 -25.94 -13.00
C GLU A 227 21.53 -25.24 -13.09
N GLU A 228 21.80 -24.52 -14.17
CA GLU A 228 23.03 -23.76 -14.39
C GLU A 228 22.84 -22.65 -15.44
N GLY A 229 23.73 -21.65 -15.41
CA GLY A 229 23.72 -20.55 -16.37
C GLY A 229 22.86 -19.37 -15.92
N SER A 230 22.79 -18.33 -16.76
CA SER A 230 22.07 -17.08 -16.46
C SER A 230 20.65 -17.03 -17.04
N SER A 231 20.28 -18.00 -17.87
CA SER A 231 18.96 -18.05 -18.49
C SER A 231 18.62 -19.46 -19.00
N GLY A 232 17.35 -19.83 -18.95
CA GLY A 232 16.81 -21.05 -19.55
C GLY A 232 15.35 -20.87 -19.94
N THR A 233 14.82 -21.82 -20.71
CA THR A 233 13.41 -21.83 -21.11
C THR A 233 12.87 -23.24 -20.91
N GLU A 234 11.75 -23.36 -20.23
CA GLU A 234 11.01 -24.59 -20.01
C GLU A 234 9.59 -24.47 -20.56
N THR A 235 8.93 -25.60 -20.80
CA THR A 235 7.54 -25.62 -21.29
C THR A 235 6.73 -26.70 -20.59
N PHE A 236 5.44 -26.43 -20.40
CA PHE A 236 4.49 -27.43 -19.93
C PHE A 236 3.15 -27.26 -20.65
N THR A 237 2.34 -28.31 -20.67
CA THR A 237 1.03 -28.29 -21.33
C THR A 237 -0.06 -28.52 -20.31
N VAL A 238 -1.05 -27.63 -20.28
CA VAL A 238 -2.32 -27.83 -19.58
C VAL A 238 -3.31 -28.48 -20.55
N PRO A 239 -3.72 -29.75 -20.32
CA PRO A 239 -4.68 -30.42 -21.18
C PRO A 239 -6.07 -29.74 -21.19
N ASP A 240 -6.79 -29.91 -22.29
CA ASP A 240 -8.19 -29.52 -22.36
C ASP A 240 -9.03 -30.34 -21.36
N GLY A 241 -9.89 -29.65 -20.61
CA GLY A 241 -10.72 -30.25 -19.55
C GLY A 241 -10.02 -30.45 -18.20
N THR A 242 -8.81 -29.90 -18.00
CA THR A 242 -8.17 -29.87 -16.68
C THR A 242 -9.04 -29.15 -15.65
N THR A 243 -9.13 -29.74 -14.47
CA THR A 243 -10.00 -29.26 -13.37
C THR A 243 -9.22 -28.66 -12.22
N GLU A 244 -7.95 -29.05 -12.08
CA GLU A 244 -7.03 -28.52 -11.07
C GLU A 244 -5.73 -28.13 -11.75
N PHE A 245 -5.35 -26.86 -11.59
CA PHE A 245 -4.07 -26.32 -12.02
C PHE A 245 -3.58 -25.34 -10.97
N THR A 246 -2.44 -25.65 -10.34
CA THR A 246 -1.79 -24.77 -9.38
C THR A 246 -0.32 -24.58 -9.73
N LEU A 247 0.19 -23.39 -9.43
CA LEU A 247 1.58 -23.00 -9.58
C LEU A 247 2.07 -22.47 -8.23
N GLU A 248 3.28 -22.83 -7.83
CA GLU A 248 3.92 -22.35 -6.61
C GLU A 248 5.39 -22.04 -6.88
N PHE A 249 5.87 -20.89 -6.41
CA PHE A 249 7.30 -20.62 -6.33
C PHE A 249 7.84 -21.18 -5.02
N VAL A 250 8.83 -22.06 -5.12
CA VAL A 250 9.54 -22.65 -3.99
C VAL A 250 10.89 -21.96 -3.85
N SER A 251 11.13 -21.38 -2.67
CA SER A 251 12.37 -20.68 -2.32
C SER A 251 13.59 -21.60 -2.30
N GLY A 252 14.72 -21.08 -2.77
CA GLY A 252 16.03 -21.70 -2.70
C GLY A 252 17.04 -20.85 -1.93
N ASP A 253 18.32 -21.08 -2.21
CA ASP A 253 19.35 -20.12 -1.84
C ASP A 253 19.39 -18.99 -2.88
N PHE A 254 19.69 -17.75 -2.43
CA PHE A 254 19.89 -16.59 -3.32
C PHE A 254 18.70 -16.18 -4.19
N ASP A 255 17.45 -16.32 -3.73
CA ASP A 255 16.23 -15.86 -4.44
C ASP A 255 16.31 -14.42 -4.99
N SER A 256 17.16 -13.55 -4.42
CA SER A 256 17.45 -12.22 -4.94
C SER A 256 18.07 -12.17 -6.34
N GLU A 257 18.49 -13.32 -6.88
CA GLU A 257 19.08 -13.46 -8.20
C GLU A 257 18.08 -14.04 -9.22
N VAL A 258 16.94 -14.54 -8.73
CA VAL A 258 15.94 -15.30 -9.49
C VAL A 258 14.90 -14.36 -10.08
N THR A 259 14.62 -14.50 -11.37
CA THR A 259 13.48 -13.84 -12.05
C THR A 259 12.87 -14.82 -13.05
N TYR A 260 11.55 -14.78 -13.22
CA TYR A 260 10.88 -15.61 -14.21
C TYR A 260 9.74 -14.89 -14.91
N GLU A 261 9.44 -15.33 -16.12
CA GLU A 261 8.26 -14.96 -16.89
C GLU A 261 7.53 -16.24 -17.31
N ILE A 262 6.21 -16.29 -17.14
CA ILE A 262 5.36 -17.35 -17.69
C ILE A 262 4.50 -16.74 -18.79
N THR A 263 4.64 -17.23 -20.01
CA THR A 263 3.79 -16.89 -21.16
C THR A 263 2.65 -17.90 -21.27
N ALA A 264 1.40 -17.40 -21.39
CA ALA A 264 0.20 -18.21 -21.58
C ALA A 264 0.10 -18.80 -23.00
N PRO A 265 -0.73 -19.83 -23.21
CA PRO A 265 -1.02 -20.36 -24.55
C PRO A 265 -1.63 -19.34 -25.52
N THR A 266 -2.21 -18.27 -24.99
CA THR A 266 -2.76 -17.15 -25.73
C THR A 266 -1.69 -16.20 -26.28
N GLY A 267 -0.43 -16.38 -25.84
CA GLY A 267 0.73 -15.61 -26.26
C GLY A 267 0.99 -14.34 -25.44
N GLU A 268 0.17 -14.05 -24.43
CA GLU A 268 0.40 -12.96 -23.49
C GLU A 268 1.25 -13.41 -22.29
N THR A 269 1.99 -12.48 -21.68
CA THR A 269 2.67 -12.73 -20.40
C THR A 269 1.61 -12.92 -19.31
N ALA A 270 1.53 -14.13 -18.77
CA ALA A 270 0.60 -14.49 -17.71
C ALA A 270 1.07 -14.00 -16.34
N ILE A 271 2.38 -14.03 -16.09
CA ILE A 271 3.00 -13.45 -14.91
C ILE A 271 4.50 -13.22 -15.16
N GLU A 272 5.04 -12.20 -14.53
CA GLU A 272 6.48 -11.98 -14.35
C GLU A 272 6.72 -11.68 -12.87
N ASP A 273 7.77 -12.26 -12.27
CA ASP A 273 8.15 -11.99 -10.88
C ASP A 273 9.68 -12.09 -10.68
N GLY A 274 10.18 -11.36 -9.69
CA GLY A 274 11.60 -11.22 -9.36
C GLY A 274 12.18 -9.82 -9.68
N PRO A 275 13.42 -9.53 -9.24
CA PRO A 275 14.26 -10.37 -8.38
C PRO A 275 13.68 -10.54 -6.97
N THR A 276 13.89 -11.71 -6.34
CA THR A 276 13.23 -12.14 -5.08
C THR A 276 11.74 -12.46 -5.26
N PRO A 277 11.38 -13.49 -6.05
CA PRO A 277 9.98 -13.83 -6.25
C PRO A 277 9.26 -14.16 -4.94
N ALA A 278 7.95 -13.91 -4.90
CA ALA A 278 7.15 -14.21 -3.73
C ALA A 278 6.99 -15.73 -3.55
N VAL A 279 7.38 -16.24 -2.38
CA VAL A 279 7.24 -17.66 -2.03
C VAL A 279 5.77 -18.02 -1.87
N GLY A 280 5.36 -19.14 -2.49
CA GLY A 280 4.00 -19.67 -2.41
C GLY A 280 3.26 -19.59 -3.75
N THR A 281 1.92 -19.60 -3.67
CA THR A 281 1.05 -19.70 -4.83
C THR A 281 1.22 -18.55 -5.82
N ILE A 282 1.37 -18.92 -7.09
CA ILE A 282 1.42 -18.01 -8.23
C ILE A 282 0.00 -17.88 -8.81
N THR A 283 -0.46 -16.65 -8.99
CA THR A 283 -1.74 -16.35 -9.65
C THR A 283 -1.50 -15.79 -11.05
N LEU A 284 -2.07 -16.43 -12.07
CA LEU A 284 -1.90 -16.02 -13.47
C LEU A 284 -2.87 -14.91 -13.85
N ASN A 285 -2.40 -14.00 -14.71
CA ASN A 285 -3.16 -12.91 -15.30
C ASN A 285 -3.29 -13.12 -16.82
N ILE A 286 -4.40 -13.72 -17.28
CA ILE A 286 -4.61 -14.11 -18.68
C ILE A 286 -5.94 -13.55 -19.18
N CYS A 287 -5.91 -12.53 -20.02
CA CYS A 287 -7.13 -11.87 -20.51
C CYS A 287 -7.68 -12.50 -21.78
N LYS A 288 -6.84 -13.12 -22.61
CA LYS A 288 -7.23 -13.63 -23.95
C LYS A 288 -7.62 -15.12 -23.95
N GLY A 289 -7.97 -15.66 -22.78
CA GLY A 289 -8.19 -17.10 -22.51
C GLY A 289 -9.62 -17.61 -22.63
#